data_AF-A0AAV3WGW1-F1
#
_entry.id   AF-A0AAV3WGW1-F1
#
_cell.length_a   1.000
_cell.length_b   1.000
_cell.length_c   1.000
_cell.angle_alpha   90.00
_cell.angle_beta   90.00
_cell.angle_gamma   90.00
#
_symmetry.space_group_name_H-M   'P 1'
#
loop_
_entity.id
_entity.type
_entity.pdbx_description
1 polymer ?
#
loop_
_entity_poly.entity_id
_entity_poly.type
_entity_poly.pdbx_seq_one_letter_code
_entity_poly.pdbx_strand_id
1 'polypeptide(L)'
;MSEFLQTILRPIWELLVPIPMPWRALIILLLLMPALSWLFWRAFPCLLAKLSQLFFICTEVVAKLLLWLENLVTQSVRKRGSQPPNVIYIFDDLIGGIVLLVNAATQKLDKIFRYALTQRWLPRKGWFVTAAILLPFLWYVRPILGETTVAKFINSGLMWWDSFEGWVLTGKWIPYTLSRPSPEQFVRDYFSAINNGQYSAAWNLLTPEYQRTGPGSYNEYLDWWERKVERVEINQLSQFSQDLKYATVDVRLQYFMKRTQKLSKPESVRYFLIWDIQTGTWLINDSKYL
;
A
#
# COMPACT_ATOMS: atom_id res chain seq x y z
N MET A 1 4.62 -18.80 -10.81
CA MET A 1 3.23 -18.28 -10.84
C MET A 1 3.17 -16.76 -10.98
N SER A 2 4.02 -16.00 -10.27
CA SER A 2 4.11 -14.53 -10.39
C SER A 2 4.52 -14.05 -11.80
N GLU A 3 5.53 -14.67 -12.42
CA GLU A 3 5.99 -14.30 -13.76
C GLU A 3 4.90 -14.48 -14.82
N PHE A 4 4.13 -15.57 -14.74
CA PHE A 4 3.02 -15.82 -15.66
C PHE A 4 1.93 -14.74 -15.57
N LEU A 5 1.53 -14.37 -14.35
CA LEU A 5 0.56 -13.27 -14.14
C LEU A 5 1.13 -11.94 -14.65
N GLN A 6 2.40 -11.68 -14.44
CA GLN A 6 3.05 -10.47 -14.91
C GLN A 6 3.04 -10.39 -16.45
N THR A 7 3.37 -11.48 -17.14
CA THR A 7 3.35 -11.54 -18.61
C THR A 7 1.97 -11.24 -19.19
N ILE A 8 0.90 -11.63 -18.49
CA ILE A 8 -0.48 -11.32 -18.89
C ILE A 8 -0.84 -9.87 -18.59
N LEU A 9 -0.47 -9.37 -17.41
CA LEU A 9 -0.89 -8.05 -16.93
C LEU A 9 -0.10 -6.89 -17.54
N ARG A 10 1.19 -7.07 -17.80
CA ARG A 10 2.08 -6.01 -18.33
C ARG A 10 1.53 -5.33 -19.59
N PRO A 11 1.14 -6.03 -20.67
CA PRO A 11 0.67 -5.36 -21.89
C PRO A 11 -0.62 -4.55 -21.67
N ILE A 12 -1.51 -5.04 -20.79
CA ILE A 12 -2.73 -4.32 -20.40
C ILE A 12 -2.35 -3.05 -19.63
N TRP A 13 -1.37 -3.15 -18.73
CA TRP A 13 -0.91 -2.03 -17.92
C TRP A 13 -0.20 -0.96 -18.74
N GLU A 14 0.66 -1.34 -19.68
CA GLU A 14 1.36 -0.43 -20.59
C GLU A 14 0.39 0.43 -21.41
N LEU A 15 -0.75 -0.13 -21.84
CA LEU A 15 -1.81 0.63 -22.51
C LEU A 15 -2.46 1.69 -21.60
N LEU A 16 -2.50 1.41 -20.29
CA LEU A 16 -3.16 2.26 -19.29
C LEU A 16 -2.20 3.29 -18.67
N VAL A 17 -0.88 3.09 -18.72
CA VAL A 17 0.13 4.02 -18.19
C VAL A 17 -0.09 5.48 -18.62
N PRO A 18 -0.49 5.80 -19.87
CA PRO A 18 -0.73 7.19 -20.29
C PRO A 18 -1.91 7.86 -19.57
N ILE A 19 -2.82 7.08 -18.97
CA ILE A 19 -3.99 7.60 -18.28
C ILE A 19 -3.57 8.05 -16.88
N PRO A 20 -3.83 9.32 -16.50
CA PRO A 20 -3.48 9.82 -15.18
C PRO A 20 -4.32 9.16 -14.08
N MET A 21 -3.75 9.08 -12.89
CA MET A 21 -4.50 8.71 -11.68
C MET A 21 -5.44 9.87 -11.29
N PRO A 22 -6.65 9.60 -10.77
CA PRO A 22 -7.20 8.30 -10.34
C PRO A 22 -7.92 7.51 -11.45
N TRP A 23 -8.06 8.07 -12.66
CA TRP A 23 -8.90 7.51 -13.73
C TRP A 23 -8.46 6.12 -14.17
N ARG A 24 -7.14 5.89 -14.22
CA ARG A 24 -6.57 4.57 -14.48
C ARG A 24 -7.04 3.52 -13.49
N ALA A 25 -6.92 3.80 -12.18
CA ALA A 25 -7.38 2.90 -11.12
C ALA A 25 -8.89 2.67 -11.20
N LEU A 26 -9.66 3.71 -11.53
CA LEU A 26 -11.10 3.56 -11.74
C LEU A 26 -11.42 2.61 -12.90
N ILE A 27 -10.77 2.76 -14.05
CA ILE A 27 -10.98 1.90 -15.22
C ILE A 27 -10.69 0.44 -14.86
N ILE A 28 -9.55 0.19 -14.20
CA ILE A 28 -9.17 -1.16 -13.79
C ILE A 28 -10.15 -1.72 -12.77
N LEU A 29 -10.57 -0.92 -11.79
CA LEU A 29 -11.55 -1.34 -10.79
C LEU A 29 -12.88 -1.72 -11.46
N LEU A 30 -13.37 -0.92 -12.41
CA LEU A 30 -14.60 -1.19 -13.14
C LEU A 30 -14.48 -2.44 -14.03
N LEU A 31 -13.33 -2.65 -14.68
CA LEU A 31 -13.06 -3.84 -15.49
C LEU A 31 -12.96 -5.11 -14.64
N LEU A 32 -12.33 -5.01 -13.47
CA LEU A 32 -12.20 -6.13 -12.54
C LEU A 32 -13.49 -6.38 -11.75
N MET A 33 -14.40 -5.41 -11.69
CA MET A 33 -15.60 -5.49 -10.86
C MET A 33 -16.47 -6.73 -11.12
N PRO A 34 -16.73 -7.16 -12.37
CA PRO A 34 -17.47 -8.39 -12.62
C PRO A 34 -16.75 -9.64 -12.09
N ALA A 35 -15.42 -9.70 -12.27
CA ALA A 35 -14.60 -10.81 -11.81
C ALA A 35 -14.48 -10.83 -10.27
N LEU A 36 -14.23 -9.68 -9.66
CA LEU A 36 -14.16 -9.50 -8.20
C LEU A 36 -15.51 -9.77 -7.54
N SER A 37 -16.61 -9.30 -8.14
CA SER A 37 -17.97 -9.61 -7.66
C SER A 37 -18.23 -11.10 -7.73
N TRP A 38 -17.88 -11.77 -8.83
CA TRP A 38 -18.02 -13.22 -8.92
C TRP A 38 -17.16 -13.94 -7.87
N LEU A 39 -15.90 -13.54 -7.70
CA LEU A 39 -14.98 -14.16 -6.75
C LEU A 39 -15.45 -13.96 -5.30
N PHE A 40 -15.83 -12.74 -4.93
CA PHE A 40 -16.25 -12.41 -3.57
C PHE A 40 -17.62 -13.00 -3.21
N TRP A 41 -18.56 -13.07 -4.16
CA TRP A 41 -19.92 -13.55 -3.87
C TRP A 41 -20.13 -15.04 -4.15
N ARG A 42 -19.28 -15.70 -4.94
CA ARG A 42 -19.38 -17.15 -5.21
C ARG A 42 -18.20 -17.95 -4.69
N ALA A 43 -16.98 -17.57 -5.09
CA ALA A 43 -15.81 -18.37 -4.74
C ALA A 43 -15.54 -18.32 -3.23
N PHE A 44 -15.59 -17.13 -2.63
CA PHE A 44 -15.33 -16.97 -1.20
C PHE A 44 -16.36 -17.69 -0.31
N PRO A 45 -17.69 -17.54 -0.49
CA PRO A 45 -18.66 -18.29 0.31
C PRO A 45 -18.59 -19.80 0.08
N CYS A 46 -18.31 -20.24 -1.15
CA CYS A 46 -18.12 -21.66 -1.45
C CYS A 46 -16.89 -22.23 -0.72
N LEU A 47 -15.76 -21.52 -0.79
CA LEU A 47 -14.52 -21.89 -0.10
C LEU A 47 -14.74 -21.88 1.42
N LEU A 48 -15.37 -20.84 1.96
CA LEU A 48 -15.72 -20.74 3.38
C LEU A 48 -16.65 -21.88 3.82
N ALA A 49 -17.65 -22.24 3.01
CA ALA A 49 -18.52 -23.37 3.27
C ALA A 49 -17.73 -24.68 3.33
N LYS A 50 -16.86 -24.94 2.35
CA LYS A 50 -16.00 -26.14 2.35
C LYS A 50 -15.04 -26.18 3.54
N LEU A 51 -14.45 -25.04 3.90
CA LEU A 51 -13.54 -24.93 5.03
C LEU A 51 -14.28 -25.14 6.36
N SER A 52 -15.49 -24.61 6.49
CA SER A 52 -16.36 -24.85 7.65
C SER A 52 -16.75 -26.32 7.77
N GLN A 53 -17.12 -26.98 6.66
CA GLN A 53 -17.43 -28.42 6.64
C GLN A 53 -16.24 -29.25 7.13
N LEU A 54 -15.03 -28.91 6.68
CA LEU A 54 -13.80 -29.59 7.11
C LEU A 54 -13.54 -29.37 8.59
N PHE A 55 -13.72 -28.15 9.09
CA PHE A 55 -13.61 -27.83 10.52
C PHE A 55 -14.61 -28.64 11.37
N PHE A 56 -15.86 -28.77 10.92
CA PHE A 56 -16.86 -29.55 11.63
C PHE A 56 -16.58 -31.05 11.63
N ILE A 57 -16.14 -31.62 10.50
CA ILE A 57 -15.69 -33.02 10.44
C ILE A 57 -14.53 -33.24 11.42
N CYS A 58 -13.56 -32.33 11.47
CA CYS A 58 -12.44 -32.42 12.42
C CYS A 58 -12.94 -32.38 13.87
N THR A 59 -13.88 -31.49 14.18
CA THR A 59 -14.48 -31.36 15.52
C THR A 59 -15.23 -32.63 15.91
N GLU A 60 -15.97 -33.24 14.99
CA GLU A 60 -16.69 -34.50 15.21
C GLU A 60 -15.72 -35.67 15.45
N VAL A 61 -14.64 -35.76 14.67
CA VAL A 61 -13.60 -36.78 14.86
C VAL A 61 -12.93 -36.64 16.22
N VAL A 62 -12.59 -35.41 16.63
CA VAL A 62 -12.00 -35.14 17.95
C VAL A 62 -12.97 -35.52 19.06
N ALA A 63 -14.25 -35.15 18.95
CA ALA A 63 -15.27 -35.52 19.93
C ALA A 63 -15.42 -37.04 20.07
N LYS A 64 -15.53 -37.76 18.94
CA LYS A 64 -15.62 -39.24 18.95
C LYS A 64 -14.37 -39.89 19.54
N LEU A 65 -13.19 -39.33 19.28
CA LEU A 65 -11.93 -39.83 19.81
C LEU A 65 -11.85 -39.62 21.33
N LEU A 66 -12.31 -38.47 21.84
CA LEU A 66 -12.42 -38.20 23.27
C LEU A 66 -13.41 -39.16 23.95
N LEU A 67 -14.59 -39.37 23.37
CA LEU A 67 -15.59 -40.32 23.89
C LEU A 67 -15.08 -41.77 23.87
N TRP A 68 -14.29 -42.14 22.85
CA TRP A 68 -13.67 -43.46 22.78
C TRP A 68 -12.63 -43.65 23.89
N LEU A 69 -11.77 -42.65 24.12
CA LEU A 69 -10.79 -42.66 25.20
C LEU A 69 -11.47 -42.73 26.57
N GLU A 70 -12.53 -41.96 26.76
CA GLU A 70 -13.36 -42.03 27.96
C GLU A 70 -13.87 -43.46 28.17
N ASN A 71 -14.52 -44.06 27.16
CA ASN A 71 -15.04 -45.41 27.24
C ASN A 71 -13.97 -46.46 27.62
N LEU A 72 -12.74 -46.32 27.13
CA LEU A 72 -11.63 -47.20 27.53
C LEU A 72 -11.29 -47.06 29.01
N VAL A 73 -11.27 -45.82 29.53
CA VAL A 73 -11.05 -45.56 30.96
C VAL A 73 -12.20 -46.14 31.78
N THR A 74 -13.46 -45.89 31.38
CA THR A 74 -14.65 -46.38 32.09
C THR A 74 -14.69 -47.92 32.12
N GLN A 75 -14.36 -48.58 31.01
CA GLN A 75 -14.23 -50.04 30.97
C GLN A 75 -13.12 -50.55 31.89
N SER A 76 -11.98 -49.88 31.92
CA SER A 76 -10.85 -50.26 32.78
C SER A 76 -11.19 -50.13 34.27
N VAL A 77 -11.92 -49.07 34.65
CA VAL A 77 -12.40 -48.86 36.02
C VAL A 77 -13.44 -49.91 36.43
N ARG A 78 -14.41 -50.21 35.55
CA ARG A 78 -15.43 -51.24 35.81
C ARG A 78 -14.82 -52.64 35.96
N LYS A 79 -13.80 -52.98 35.16
CA LYS A 79 -13.05 -54.25 35.29
C LYS A 79 -12.35 -54.39 36.64
N ARG A 80 -12.01 -53.28 37.31
CA ARG A 80 -11.45 -53.25 38.68
C ARG A 80 -12.54 -53.26 39.77
N GLY A 81 -13.81 -53.44 39.42
CA GLY A 81 -14.93 -53.51 40.36
C GLY A 81 -15.33 -52.16 40.97
N SER A 82 -14.78 -51.05 40.48
CA SER A 82 -15.09 -49.71 40.97
C SER A 82 -16.16 -49.05 40.08
N GLN A 83 -17.01 -48.21 40.69
CA GLN A 83 -17.93 -47.38 39.90
C GLN A 83 -17.17 -46.17 39.34
N PRO A 84 -17.44 -45.79 38.07
CA PRO A 84 -16.83 -44.61 37.48
C PRO A 84 -17.27 -43.33 38.20
N PRO A 85 -16.38 -42.36 38.41
CA PRO A 85 -16.71 -41.11 39.08
C PRO A 85 -17.73 -40.27 38.27
N ASN A 86 -18.62 -39.57 38.98
CA ASN A 86 -19.67 -38.73 38.37
C ASN A 86 -19.17 -37.71 37.34
N VAL A 87 -17.92 -37.26 37.47
CA VAL A 87 -17.28 -36.31 36.55
C VAL A 87 -17.25 -36.84 35.11
N ILE A 88 -17.17 -38.15 34.92
CA ILE A 88 -17.18 -38.79 33.59
C ILE A 88 -18.51 -38.55 32.87
N TYR A 89 -19.64 -38.71 33.58
CA TYR A 89 -20.97 -38.47 33.00
C TYR A 89 -21.21 -37.01 32.64
N ILE A 90 -20.71 -36.07 33.45
CA ILE A 90 -20.78 -34.64 33.15
C ILE A 90 -19.98 -34.32 31.87
N PHE A 91 -18.83 -34.99 31.68
CA PHE A 91 -17.98 -34.80 30.51
C PHE A 91 -18.64 -35.33 29.22
N ASP A 92 -19.26 -36.51 29.28
CA ASP A 92 -20.00 -37.11 28.17
C ASP A 92 -21.16 -36.19 27.71
N ASP A 93 -21.97 -35.70 28.64
CA ASP A 93 -23.06 -34.75 28.35
C ASP A 93 -22.55 -33.44 27.71
N LEU A 94 -21.39 -32.94 28.17
CA LEU A 94 -20.78 -31.72 27.65
C LEU A 94 -20.31 -31.91 26.21
N ILE A 95 -19.62 -33.03 25.91
CA ILE A 95 -19.18 -33.36 24.55
C ILE A 95 -20.38 -33.60 23.64
N GLY A 96 -21.37 -34.35 24.09
CA GLY A 96 -22.63 -34.58 23.36
C GLY A 96 -23.33 -33.27 23.00
N GLY A 97 -23.41 -32.33 23.96
CA GLY A 97 -23.95 -30.99 23.74
C GLY A 97 -23.17 -30.18 22.70
N ILE A 98 -21.84 -30.24 22.71
CA ILE A 98 -20.98 -29.56 21.72
C ILE A 98 -21.24 -30.13 20.32
N VAL A 99 -21.30 -31.46 20.17
CA VAL A 99 -21.57 -32.11 18.87
C VAL A 99 -22.95 -31.71 18.33
N LEU A 100 -23.97 -31.66 19.18
CA LEU A 100 -25.31 -31.22 18.78
C LEU A 100 -25.34 -29.75 18.33
N LEU A 101 -24.68 -28.86 19.07
CA LEU A 101 -24.57 -27.44 18.70
C LEU A 101 -23.83 -27.26 17.37
N VAL A 102 -22.73 -27.99 17.18
CA VAL A 102 -21.95 -28.01 15.95
C VAL A 102 -22.81 -28.46 14.77
N ASN A 103 -23.56 -29.55 14.91
CA ASN A 103 -24.44 -30.07 13.86
C ASN A 103 -25.56 -29.07 13.51
N ALA A 104 -26.18 -28.46 14.52
CA ALA A 104 -27.21 -27.45 14.31
C ALA A 104 -26.67 -26.19 13.61
N ALA A 105 -25.47 -25.72 13.99
CA ALA A 105 -24.80 -24.61 13.34
C ALA A 105 -24.45 -24.93 11.88
N THR A 106 -23.96 -26.14 11.62
CA THR A 106 -23.62 -26.62 10.27
C THR A 106 -24.83 -26.59 9.34
N GLN A 107 -25.99 -27.09 9.80
CA GLN A 107 -27.22 -27.08 9.00
C GLN A 107 -27.69 -25.66 8.68
N LYS A 108 -27.61 -24.73 9.65
CA LYS A 108 -27.98 -23.32 9.41
C LYS A 108 -27.03 -22.65 8.41
N LEU A 109 -25.72 -22.85 8.59
CA LEU A 109 -24.70 -22.31 7.69
C LEU A 109 -24.88 -22.84 6.27
N ASP A 110 -25.09 -24.15 6.11
CA ASP A 110 -25.28 -24.74 4.79
C ASP A 110 -26.52 -24.18 4.07
N LYS A 111 -27.62 -23.93 4.81
CA LYS A 111 -28.81 -23.26 4.26
C LYS A 111 -28.50 -21.83 3.80
N ILE A 112 -27.75 -21.06 4.59
CA ILE A 112 -27.34 -19.69 4.24
C ILE A 112 -26.42 -19.71 3.01
N PHE A 113 -25.46 -20.63 2.96
CA PHE A 113 -24.55 -20.75 1.83
C PHE A 113 -25.25 -21.16 0.54
N ARG A 114 -26.19 -22.12 0.59
CA ARG A 114 -27.00 -22.49 -0.58
C ARG A 114 -27.86 -21.32 -1.08
N TYR A 115 -28.42 -20.53 -0.16
CA TYR A 115 -29.14 -19.32 -0.54
C TYR A 115 -28.23 -18.27 -1.19
N ALA A 116 -27.04 -18.06 -0.62
CA ALA A 116 -26.04 -17.15 -1.20
C ALA A 116 -25.56 -17.62 -2.58
N LEU A 117 -25.37 -18.92 -2.79
CA LEU A 117 -24.89 -19.44 -4.08
C LEU A 117 -25.94 -19.42 -5.20
N THR A 118 -27.23 -19.53 -4.85
CA THR A 118 -28.33 -19.53 -5.84
C THR A 118 -28.76 -18.14 -6.29
N GLN A 119 -28.53 -17.12 -5.48
CA GLN A 119 -28.79 -15.72 -5.85
C GLN A 119 -27.92 -15.26 -7.04
N ARG A 120 -28.52 -14.56 -8.01
CA ARG A 120 -27.80 -13.89 -9.11
C ARG A 120 -27.14 -12.63 -8.59
N TRP A 121 -25.90 -12.76 -8.12
CA TRP A 121 -25.06 -11.64 -7.71
C TRP A 121 -24.40 -10.97 -8.92
N LEU A 122 -25.21 -10.29 -9.72
CA LEU A 122 -24.67 -9.26 -10.60
C LEU A 122 -24.41 -8.00 -9.75
N PRO A 123 -23.25 -7.34 -9.90
CA PRO A 123 -23.00 -6.08 -9.22
C PRO A 123 -24.15 -5.12 -9.54
N ARG A 124 -24.94 -4.76 -8.53
CA ARG A 124 -26.08 -3.85 -8.72
C ARG A 124 -25.52 -2.55 -9.30
N LYS A 125 -26.24 -1.93 -10.24
CA LYS A 125 -25.82 -0.67 -10.90
C LYS A 125 -25.28 0.37 -9.91
N GLY A 126 -25.86 0.46 -8.70
CA GLY A 126 -25.40 1.36 -7.64
C GLY A 126 -23.94 1.16 -7.21
N TRP A 127 -23.40 -0.05 -7.27
CA TRP A 127 -22.00 -0.31 -6.94
C TRP A 127 -21.03 0.30 -7.97
N PHE A 128 -21.35 0.24 -9.26
CA PHE A 128 -20.55 0.90 -10.29
C PHE A 128 -20.58 2.43 -10.10
N VAL A 129 -21.76 2.98 -9.84
CA VAL A 129 -21.94 4.43 -9.62
C VAL A 129 -21.19 4.90 -8.38
N THR A 130 -21.30 4.18 -7.28
CA THR A 130 -20.59 4.51 -6.03
C THR A 130 -19.08 4.43 -6.21
N ALA A 131 -18.55 3.37 -6.84
CA ALA A 131 -17.12 3.26 -7.13
C ALA A 131 -16.62 4.40 -8.04
N ALA A 132 -17.39 4.74 -9.08
CA ALA A 132 -17.08 5.80 -10.02
C ALA A 132 -17.06 7.20 -9.38
N ILE A 133 -17.86 7.44 -8.35
CA ILE A 133 -17.91 8.72 -7.64
C ILE A 133 -16.88 8.76 -6.51
N LEU A 134 -16.84 7.72 -5.69
CA LEU A 134 -16.07 7.69 -4.45
C LEU A 134 -14.56 7.72 -4.72
N LEU A 135 -14.09 6.98 -5.73
CA LEU A 135 -12.66 6.80 -5.98
C LEU A 135 -11.98 8.11 -6.48
N PRO A 136 -12.54 8.85 -7.45
CA PRO A 136 -12.05 10.19 -7.77
C PRO A 136 -12.24 11.18 -6.62
N PHE A 137 -13.36 11.14 -5.93
CA PHE A 137 -13.62 12.03 -4.78
C PHE A 137 -12.53 11.89 -3.71
N LEU A 138 -12.21 10.66 -3.29
CA LEU A 138 -11.15 10.40 -2.32
C LEU A 138 -9.78 10.90 -2.80
N TRP A 139 -9.48 10.77 -4.09
CA TRP A 139 -8.24 11.28 -4.67
C TRP A 139 -8.13 12.81 -4.57
N TYR A 140 -9.19 13.54 -4.93
CA TYR A 140 -9.19 15.00 -4.91
C TYR A 140 -9.33 15.60 -3.51
N VAL A 141 -9.97 14.88 -2.58
CA VAL A 141 -10.12 15.33 -1.18
C VAL A 141 -8.87 15.04 -0.35
N ARG A 142 -8.05 14.06 -0.72
CA ARG A 142 -6.78 13.72 -0.04
C ARG A 142 -5.92 14.93 0.37
N PRO A 143 -5.59 15.90 -0.51
CA PRO A 143 -4.75 17.04 -0.12
C PRO A 143 -5.37 17.93 0.95
N ILE A 144 -6.70 17.96 1.06
CA ILE A 144 -7.43 18.78 2.04
C ILE A 144 -7.37 18.15 3.45
N LEU A 145 -7.19 16.83 3.54
CA LEU A 145 -7.28 16.07 4.79
C LEU A 145 -6.02 16.13 5.68
N GLY A 146 -4.93 16.77 5.23
CA GLY A 146 -3.69 16.91 6.01
C GLY A 146 -3.15 15.56 6.52
N GLU A 147 -2.75 15.50 7.80
CA GLU A 147 -2.18 14.31 8.44
C GLU A 147 -3.18 13.46 9.25
N THR A 148 -4.47 13.59 8.97
CA THR A 148 -5.51 12.82 9.67
C THR A 148 -5.38 11.30 9.47
N THR A 149 -5.97 10.51 10.36
CA THR A 149 -6.03 9.04 10.23
C THR A 149 -6.65 8.59 8.90
N VAL A 150 -7.64 9.34 8.41
CA VAL A 150 -8.28 9.10 7.12
C VAL A 150 -7.30 9.36 5.96
N ALA A 151 -6.53 10.45 6.01
CA ALA A 151 -5.49 10.71 5.02
C ALA A 151 -4.41 9.62 5.00
N LYS A 152 -4.00 9.12 6.18
CA LYS A 152 -3.06 7.98 6.28
C LYS A 152 -3.62 6.72 5.63
N PHE A 153 -4.88 6.39 5.88
CA PHE A 153 -5.54 5.24 5.25
C PHE A 153 -5.60 5.36 3.72
N ILE A 154 -6.00 6.53 3.20
CA ILE A 154 -6.01 6.79 1.76
C ILE A 154 -4.60 6.64 1.19
N ASN A 155 -3.60 7.25 1.83
CA ASN A 155 -2.19 7.15 1.42
C ASN A 155 -1.71 5.69 1.39
N SER A 156 -2.08 4.87 2.39
CA SER A 156 -1.74 3.43 2.39
C SER A 156 -2.35 2.69 1.20
N GLY A 157 -3.61 2.98 0.86
CA GLY A 157 -4.26 2.40 -0.31
C GLY A 157 -3.58 2.80 -1.63
N LEU A 158 -3.19 4.07 -1.75
CA LEU A 158 -2.43 4.58 -2.89
C LEU A 158 -1.05 3.91 -3.00
N MET A 159 -0.29 3.88 -1.91
CA MET A 159 1.04 3.24 -1.87
C MET A 159 0.99 1.75 -2.24
N TRP A 160 -0.06 1.03 -1.82
CA TRP A 160 -0.26 -0.36 -2.23
C TRP A 160 -0.49 -0.47 -3.74
N TRP A 161 -1.33 0.40 -4.31
CA TRP A 161 -1.58 0.46 -5.75
C TRP A 161 -0.29 0.70 -6.54
N ASP A 162 0.55 1.62 -6.06
CA ASP A 162 1.80 1.98 -6.72
C ASP A 162 2.84 0.85 -6.63
N SER A 163 2.88 0.16 -5.49
CA SER A 163 3.71 -1.04 -5.31
C SER A 163 3.30 -2.13 -6.30
N PHE A 164 1.99 -2.30 -6.48
CA PHE A 164 1.43 -3.24 -7.43
C PHE A 164 1.76 -2.86 -8.87
N GLU A 165 1.61 -1.59 -9.25
CA GLU A 165 1.98 -1.09 -10.58
C GLU A 165 3.48 -1.27 -10.87
N GLY A 166 4.34 -0.91 -9.92
CA GLY A 166 5.78 -1.13 -10.02
C GLY A 166 6.12 -2.60 -10.23
N TRP A 167 5.43 -3.51 -9.52
CA TRP A 167 5.58 -4.95 -9.72
C TRP A 167 5.10 -5.41 -11.10
N VAL A 168 3.94 -4.96 -11.57
CA VAL A 168 3.43 -5.33 -12.92
C VAL A 168 4.44 -4.92 -13.99
N LEU A 169 4.97 -3.70 -13.90
CA LEU A 169 5.89 -3.16 -14.91
C LEU A 169 7.29 -3.74 -14.81
N THR A 170 7.85 -3.93 -13.61
CA THR A 170 9.27 -4.28 -13.42
C THR A 170 9.52 -5.72 -12.98
N GLY A 171 8.49 -6.40 -12.47
CA GLY A 171 8.58 -7.75 -11.89
C GLY A 171 9.06 -7.76 -10.44
N LYS A 172 9.47 -6.59 -9.92
CA LYS A 172 9.94 -6.44 -8.54
C LYS A 172 8.87 -5.75 -7.72
N TRP A 173 8.45 -6.40 -6.64
CA TRP A 173 7.62 -5.74 -5.64
C TRP A 173 8.47 -4.73 -4.89
N ILE A 174 8.22 -3.45 -5.11
CA ILE A 174 8.87 -2.38 -4.37
C ILE A 174 7.83 -1.91 -3.34
N PRO A 175 7.95 -2.30 -2.07
CA PRO A 175 7.05 -1.78 -1.06
C PRO A 175 7.29 -0.27 -0.98
N TYR A 176 6.31 0.53 -1.39
CA TYR A 176 6.31 1.96 -1.14
C TYR A 176 6.01 2.19 0.35
N THR A 177 6.94 1.80 1.22
CA THR A 177 6.94 2.18 2.63
C THR A 177 7.84 3.38 2.77
N LEU A 178 7.34 4.48 3.38
CA LEU A 178 8.01 5.36 4.37
C LEU A 178 9.50 5.79 4.22
N SER A 179 10.21 5.39 3.17
CA SER A 179 11.64 5.59 2.92
C SER A 179 11.88 6.53 1.73
N ARG A 180 10.80 6.98 1.07
CA ARG A 180 10.90 8.12 0.16
C ARG A 180 11.06 9.37 1.02
N PRO A 181 12.24 10.03 1.02
CA PRO A 181 12.38 11.30 1.73
C PRO A 181 11.30 12.26 1.21
N SER A 182 10.73 13.07 2.10
CA SER A 182 9.79 14.09 1.66
C SER A 182 10.50 14.97 0.62
N PRO A 183 9.79 15.48 -0.41
CA PRO A 183 10.33 16.48 -1.33
C PRO A 183 11.06 17.61 -0.61
N GLU A 184 10.51 18.00 0.54
CA GLU A 184 11.09 19.00 1.43
C GLU A 184 12.42 18.58 2.02
N GLN A 185 12.49 17.37 2.59
CA GLN A 185 13.71 16.83 3.15
C GLN A 185 14.78 16.66 2.08
N PHE A 186 14.40 16.17 0.89
CA PHE A 186 15.30 16.07 -0.25
C PHE A 186 15.95 17.41 -0.61
N VAL A 187 15.16 18.49 -0.68
CA VAL A 187 15.72 19.83 -1.00
C VAL A 187 16.64 20.33 0.13
N ARG A 188 16.32 20.04 1.40
CA ARG A 188 17.23 20.33 2.52
C ARG A 188 18.54 19.57 2.40
N ASP A 189 18.47 18.28 2.08
CA ASP A 189 19.64 17.42 1.94
C ASP A 189 20.50 17.85 0.74
N TYR A 190 19.88 18.27 -0.36
CA TYR A 190 20.58 18.84 -1.53
C TYR A 190 21.43 20.08 -1.15
N PHE A 191 20.84 21.05 -0.45
CA PHE A 191 21.59 22.24 -0.02
C PHE A 191 22.55 21.95 1.14
N SER A 192 22.26 20.94 1.97
CA SER A 192 23.21 20.46 2.97
C SER A 192 24.47 19.88 2.31
N ALA A 193 24.31 19.08 1.25
CA ALA A 193 25.42 18.55 0.47
C ALA A 193 26.26 19.68 -0.16
N ILE A 194 25.62 20.72 -0.72
CA ILE A 194 26.31 21.92 -1.23
C ILE A 194 27.11 22.60 -0.11
N ASN A 195 26.48 22.87 1.04
CA ASN A 195 27.14 23.53 2.17
C ASN A 195 28.30 22.72 2.75
N ASN A 196 28.25 21.39 2.63
CA ASN A 196 29.32 20.47 3.05
C ASN A 196 30.39 20.25 1.97
N GLY A 197 30.34 20.97 0.85
CA GLY A 197 31.29 20.85 -0.26
C GLY A 197 31.15 19.58 -1.10
N GLN A 198 30.05 18.84 -0.95
CA GLN A 198 29.78 17.58 -1.65
C GLN A 198 29.16 17.84 -3.04
N TYR A 199 29.80 18.70 -3.85
CA TYR A 199 29.23 19.20 -5.10
C TYR A 199 28.95 18.11 -6.14
N SER A 200 29.79 17.08 -6.23
CA SER A 200 29.57 15.96 -7.15
C SER A 200 28.34 15.13 -6.75
N ALA A 201 28.11 14.92 -5.44
CA ALA A 201 26.93 14.23 -4.95
C ALA A 201 25.66 15.05 -5.23
N ALA A 202 25.70 16.36 -4.96
CA ALA A 202 24.59 17.27 -5.26
C ALA A 202 24.30 17.34 -6.77
N TRP A 203 25.32 17.38 -7.63
CA TRP A 203 25.17 17.36 -9.07
C TRP A 203 24.43 16.12 -9.60
N ASN A 204 24.69 14.96 -8.99
CA ASN A 204 24.02 13.70 -9.34
C ASN A 204 22.55 13.65 -8.91
N LEU A 205 22.09 14.60 -8.11
CA LEU A 205 20.67 14.79 -7.75
C LEU A 205 19.93 15.68 -8.75
N LEU A 206 20.56 16.07 -9.86
CA LEU A 206 19.94 16.80 -10.97
C LEU A 206 19.61 15.82 -12.10
N THR A 207 18.52 16.05 -12.84
CA THR A 207 18.25 15.24 -14.04
C THR A 207 19.27 15.56 -15.14
N PRO A 208 19.58 14.61 -16.04
CA PRO A 208 20.49 14.88 -17.15
C PRO A 208 20.04 16.02 -18.08
N GLU A 209 18.73 16.27 -18.15
CA GLU A 209 18.17 17.40 -18.88
C GLU A 209 18.44 18.71 -18.15
N TYR A 210 18.13 18.76 -16.85
CA TYR A 210 18.34 19.95 -16.04
C TYR A 210 19.82 20.30 -15.90
N GLN A 211 20.71 19.31 -15.81
CA GLN A 211 22.15 19.53 -15.88
C GLN A 211 22.50 20.34 -17.13
N ARG A 212 21.95 20.00 -18.31
CA ARG A 212 22.24 20.71 -19.56
C ARG A 212 21.61 22.11 -19.64
N THR A 213 20.43 22.31 -19.09
CA THR A 213 19.63 23.54 -19.32
C THR A 213 19.61 24.53 -18.15
N GLY A 214 19.84 24.06 -16.92
CA GLY A 214 19.81 24.88 -15.70
C GLY A 214 21.17 25.50 -15.39
N PRO A 215 22.04 24.83 -14.61
CA PRO A 215 23.37 25.34 -14.27
C PRO A 215 24.39 25.28 -15.42
N GLY A 216 24.09 24.57 -16.52
CA GLY A 216 24.99 24.41 -17.67
C GLY A 216 26.01 23.28 -17.46
N SER A 217 27.29 23.53 -17.74
CA SER A 217 28.32 22.51 -17.50
C SER A 217 28.61 22.31 -16.01
N TYR A 218 29.16 21.15 -15.63
CA TYR A 218 29.61 20.90 -14.25
C TYR A 218 30.64 21.95 -13.78
N ASN A 219 31.43 22.51 -14.70
CA ASN A 219 32.39 23.58 -14.38
C ASN A 219 31.70 24.90 -14.02
N GLU A 220 30.60 25.25 -14.70
CA GLU A 220 29.79 26.43 -14.38
C GLU A 220 29.06 26.26 -13.04
N TYR A 221 28.58 25.04 -12.77
CA TYR A 221 28.03 24.66 -11.48
C TYR A 221 29.04 24.83 -10.34
N LEU A 222 30.28 24.36 -10.51
CA LEU A 222 31.35 24.56 -9.54
C LEU A 222 31.75 26.04 -9.42
N ASP A 223 31.84 26.78 -10.52
CA ASP A 223 32.16 28.21 -10.46
C ASP A 223 31.14 28.99 -9.60
N TRP A 224 29.86 28.59 -9.64
CA TRP A 224 28.85 29.15 -8.77
C TRP A 224 28.97 28.66 -7.32
N TRP A 225 28.79 27.36 -7.08
CA TRP A 225 28.65 26.82 -5.73
C TRP A 225 29.96 26.77 -4.94
N GLU A 226 31.08 26.53 -5.61
CA GLU A 226 32.38 26.43 -4.95
C GLU A 226 33.06 27.79 -4.85
N ARG A 227 32.97 28.67 -5.86
CA ARG A 227 33.78 29.91 -5.89
C ARG A 227 33.02 31.16 -5.46
N LYS A 228 31.72 31.25 -5.72
CA LYS A 228 30.92 32.47 -5.45
C LYS A 228 30.13 32.37 -4.14
N VAL A 229 29.47 31.23 -3.92
CA VAL A 229 28.65 30.98 -2.73
C VAL A 229 29.50 30.30 -1.65
N GLU A 230 29.38 30.74 -0.40
CA GLU A 230 30.03 30.13 0.75
C GLU A 230 29.09 29.14 1.45
N ARG A 231 27.85 29.58 1.69
CA ARG A 231 26.78 28.74 2.22
C ARG A 231 25.42 29.23 1.75
N VAL A 232 24.46 28.32 1.76
CA VAL A 232 23.06 28.55 1.48
C VAL A 232 22.26 28.45 2.77
N GLU A 233 21.43 29.45 3.03
CA GLU A 233 20.47 29.47 4.14
C GLU A 233 19.06 29.26 3.58
N ILE A 234 18.34 28.27 4.13
CA ILE A 234 16.94 27.99 3.79
C ILE A 234 16.06 28.68 4.82
N ASN A 235 15.43 29.79 4.44
CA ASN A 235 14.60 30.59 5.33
C ASN A 235 13.19 30.02 5.47
N GLN A 236 12.66 29.51 4.36
CA GLN A 236 11.32 28.93 4.30
C GLN A 236 11.31 27.82 3.27
N LEU A 237 10.55 26.78 3.57
CA LEU A 237 10.33 25.67 2.66
C LEU A 237 8.88 25.24 2.82
N SER A 238 8.17 25.19 1.69
CA SER A 238 6.78 24.73 1.65
C SER A 238 6.55 23.87 0.42
N GLN A 239 6.10 22.65 0.65
CA GLN A 239 5.61 21.79 -0.42
C GLN A 239 4.31 22.36 -1.01
N PHE A 240 4.35 22.71 -2.30
CA PHE A 240 3.19 23.24 -3.02
C PHE A 240 2.30 22.10 -3.55
N SER A 241 2.90 21.06 -4.11
CA SER A 241 2.19 19.88 -4.60
C SER A 241 3.10 18.66 -4.62
N GLN A 242 2.51 17.48 -4.52
CA GLN A 242 3.23 16.22 -4.63
C GLN A 242 2.30 15.15 -5.21
N ASP A 243 2.79 14.47 -6.24
CA ASP A 243 2.26 13.21 -6.73
C ASP A 243 3.34 12.09 -6.61
N LEU A 244 3.15 11.01 -7.37
CA LEU A 244 4.00 9.83 -7.31
C LEU A 244 5.32 10.01 -8.04
N LYS A 245 5.31 10.74 -9.16
CA LYS A 245 6.46 10.95 -10.02
C LYS A 245 7.00 12.36 -9.90
N TYR A 246 6.18 13.33 -9.54
CA TYR A 246 6.52 14.74 -9.52
C TYR A 246 6.21 15.35 -8.16
N ALA A 247 7.03 16.32 -7.78
CA ALA A 247 6.73 17.19 -6.66
C ALA A 247 7.12 18.62 -6.99
N THR A 248 6.46 19.59 -6.37
CA THR A 248 6.79 21.01 -6.49
C THR A 248 7.03 21.56 -5.10
N VAL A 249 8.22 22.11 -4.89
CA VAL A 249 8.66 22.66 -3.61
C VAL A 249 9.02 24.12 -3.80
N ASP A 250 8.37 24.99 -3.05
CA ASP A 250 8.71 26.41 -2.99
C ASP A 250 9.70 26.63 -1.85
N VAL A 251 10.81 27.30 -2.16
CA VAL A 251 11.91 27.50 -1.23
C VAL A 251 12.30 28.96 -1.24
N ARG A 252 12.53 29.51 -0.05
CA ARG A 252 13.10 30.84 0.13
C ARG A 252 14.53 30.70 0.61
N LEU A 253 15.47 31.16 -0.20
CA LEU A 253 16.90 30.96 -0.03
C LEU A 253 17.62 32.30 0.18
N GLN A 254 18.71 32.28 0.93
CA GLN A 254 19.71 33.34 0.96
C GLN A 254 21.10 32.75 0.76
N TYR A 255 21.94 33.42 -0.01
CA TYR A 255 23.31 33.02 -0.25
C TYR A 255 24.24 33.89 0.57
N PHE A 256 25.10 33.28 1.39
CA PHE A 256 26.24 33.98 1.96
C PHE A 256 27.37 33.97 0.93
N MET A 257 27.76 35.15 0.45
CA MET A 257 28.67 35.27 -0.69
C MET A 257 30.12 35.39 -0.22
N LYS A 258 31.03 34.57 -0.77
CA LYS A 258 32.46 34.55 -0.38
C LYS A 258 33.15 35.90 -0.57
N ARG A 259 32.88 36.58 -1.69
CA ARG A 259 33.56 37.84 -2.05
C ARG A 259 33.14 39.02 -1.18
N THR A 260 31.85 39.13 -0.88
CA THR A 260 31.31 40.28 -0.16
C THR A 260 31.18 40.04 1.34
N GLN A 261 31.28 38.78 1.78
CA GLN A 261 31.08 38.36 3.17
C GLN A 261 29.73 38.85 3.73
N LYS A 262 28.70 38.82 2.88
CA LYS A 262 27.35 39.30 3.17
C LYS A 262 26.29 38.33 2.62
N LEU A 263 25.14 38.31 3.29
CA LEU A 263 23.95 37.63 2.80
C LEU A 263 23.37 38.37 1.59
N SER A 264 22.95 37.60 0.59
CA SER A 264 22.17 38.08 -0.54
C SER A 264 20.76 38.50 -0.07
N LYS A 265 20.03 39.16 -0.97
CA LYS A 265 18.58 39.32 -0.79
C LYS A 265 17.92 37.93 -0.78
N PRO A 266 16.85 37.73 0.02
CA PRO A 266 16.07 36.51 -0.04
C PRO A 266 15.48 36.30 -1.44
N GLU A 267 15.71 35.13 -2.00
CA GLU A 267 15.20 34.71 -3.30
C GLU A 267 14.20 33.58 -3.12
N SER A 268 13.08 33.66 -3.82
CA SER A 268 12.06 32.62 -3.83
C SER A 268 12.21 31.81 -5.11
N VAL A 269 12.43 30.50 -4.96
CA VAL A 269 12.63 29.56 -6.06
C VAL A 269 11.67 28.40 -5.92
N ARG A 270 10.97 28.07 -7.00
CA ARG A 270 10.16 26.88 -7.13
C ARG A 270 10.98 25.77 -7.80
N TYR A 271 11.17 24.66 -7.11
CA TYR A 271 11.80 23.46 -7.66
C TYR A 271 10.75 22.45 -8.11
N PHE A 272 10.95 21.93 -9.32
CA PHE A 272 10.19 20.82 -9.87
C PHE A 272 11.01 19.55 -9.75
N LEU A 273 10.54 18.62 -8.94
CA LEU A 273 11.22 17.36 -8.65
C LEU A 273 10.60 16.23 -9.45
N ILE A 274 11.42 15.27 -9.82
CA ILE A 274 10.99 14.00 -10.41
C ILE A 274 11.53 12.84 -9.57
N TRP A 275 10.70 11.85 -9.27
CA TRP A 275 11.11 10.64 -8.58
C TRP A 275 11.76 9.68 -9.58
N ASP A 276 13.03 9.37 -9.37
CA ASP A 276 13.71 8.33 -10.14
C ASP A 276 13.55 6.97 -9.44
N ILE A 277 12.81 6.09 -10.09
CA ILE A 277 12.53 4.73 -9.60
C ILE A 277 13.79 3.86 -9.63
N GLN A 278 14.73 4.12 -10.55
CA GLN A 278 15.93 3.29 -10.69
C GLN A 278 16.90 3.50 -9.52
N THR A 279 17.10 4.76 -9.13
CA THR A 279 18.00 5.14 -8.03
C THR A 279 17.25 5.27 -6.69
N GLY A 280 15.93 5.30 -6.69
CA GLY A 280 15.11 5.42 -5.49
C GLY A 280 15.29 6.77 -4.79
N THR A 281 15.50 7.84 -5.56
CA THR A 281 15.70 9.20 -5.04
C THR A 281 14.95 10.24 -5.86
N TRP A 282 14.73 11.41 -5.27
CA TRP A 282 14.25 12.57 -6.02
C TRP A 282 15.40 13.17 -6.82
N LEU A 283 15.06 13.70 -7.98
CA LEU A 283 15.96 14.49 -8.81
C LEU A 283 15.33 15.87 -9.07
N ILE A 284 16.14 16.92 -9.09
CA ILE A 284 15.71 18.25 -9.53
C ILE A 284 15.63 18.23 -11.05
N ASN A 285 14.41 18.41 -11.57
CA ASN A 285 14.14 18.41 -12.99
C ASN A 285 14.09 19.81 -13.59
N ASP A 286 13.65 20.80 -12.81
CA ASP A 286 13.61 22.20 -13.24
C ASP A 286 13.52 23.14 -12.03
N SER A 287 13.77 24.43 -12.25
CA SER A 287 13.64 25.48 -11.25
C SER A 287 13.14 26.79 -11.85
N LYS A 288 12.30 27.53 -11.12
CA LYS A 288 11.78 28.84 -11.55
C LYS A 288 11.81 29.85 -10.41
N TYR A 289 12.36 31.05 -10.66
CA TYR A 289 12.26 32.17 -9.73
C TYR A 289 10.81 32.70 -9.64
N LEU A 290 10.39 33.04 -8.42
CA LEU A 290 9.05 33.54 -8.08
C LEU A 290 9.03 35.06 -7.87
#